data_AF-A0A7R9QNX9-F1
#
_entry.id   AF-A0A7R9QNX9-F1
#
_cell.length_a   1.000
_cell.length_b   1.000
_cell.length_c   1.000
_cell.angle_alpha   90.00
_cell.angle_beta   90.00
_cell.angle_gamma   90.00
#
_symmetry.space_group_name_H-M   'P 1'
#
loop_
_entity.id
_entity.type
_entity.pdbx_description
1 polymer ?
#
loop_
_entity_poly.entity_id
_entity_poly.type
_entity_poly.pdbx_seq_one_letter_code
_entity_poly.pdbx_strand_id
1 'polypeptide(L)'
;IAGHIALDREVETIVKQISVNLIVLDQHFPLPYVEGCGIPIVWVRSGNPLMLLDDERTPPAFSGLPITGNKSEWKRFRELRVNAEDREAWSRLNDYIISRGCAPINRDILFNPNIS
;
A
#
# COMPACT_ATOMS: atom_id res chain seq x y z
N ILE A 1 2.33 -1.62 -11.46
CA ILE A 1 0.89 -1.93 -11.60
C ILE A 1 0.67 -3.21 -12.40
N ALA A 2 1.14 -3.33 -13.64
CA ALA A 2 0.98 -4.57 -14.42
C ALA A 2 1.51 -5.82 -13.68
N GLY A 3 2.67 -5.72 -13.02
CA GLY A 3 3.20 -6.81 -12.19
C GLY A 3 2.36 -7.15 -10.95
N HIS A 4 1.72 -6.16 -10.31
CA HIS A 4 0.83 -6.42 -9.15
C HIS A 4 -0.47 -7.11 -9.56
N ILE A 5 -1.03 -6.73 -10.72
CA ILE A 5 -2.22 -7.37 -11.29
C ILE A 5 -1.93 -8.82 -11.67
N ALA A 6 -0.76 -9.09 -12.26
CA ALA A 6 -0.35 -10.44 -12.59
C ALA A 6 -0.18 -11.31 -11.34
N LEU A 7 0.47 -10.77 -10.30
CA LEU A 7 0.69 -11.46 -9.03
C LEU A 7 -0.63 -11.83 -8.32
N ASP A 8 -1.63 -10.94 -8.30
CA ASP A 8 -2.94 -11.21 -7.68
C ASP A 8 -3.58 -12.51 -8.21
N ARG A 9 -3.53 -12.74 -9.53
CA ARG A 9 -4.10 -13.93 -10.17
C ARG A 9 -3.28 -15.20 -9.94
N GLU A 10 -1.96 -15.07 -9.94
CA GLU A 10 -1.08 -16.21 -9.66
C GLU A 10 -1.23 -16.67 -8.21
N VAL A 11 -1.32 -15.72 -7.26
CA VAL A 11 -1.58 -16.03 -5.85
C VAL A 11 -2.96 -16.69 -5.68
N GLU A 12 -4.01 -16.21 -6.35
CA GLU A 12 -5.31 -16.88 -6.38
C GLU A 12 -5.21 -18.34 -6.86
N THR A 13 -4.45 -18.57 -7.92
CA THR A 13 -4.27 -19.91 -8.50
C THR A 13 -3.55 -20.83 -7.51
N ILE A 14 -2.47 -20.36 -6.91
CA ILE A 14 -1.67 -21.12 -5.95
C ILE A 14 -2.50 -21.45 -4.72
N VAL A 15 -3.15 -20.46 -4.11
CA VAL A 15 -3.95 -20.65 -2.88
C VAL A 15 -5.11 -21.61 -3.10
N LYS A 16 -5.70 -21.66 -4.31
CA LYS A 16 -6.73 -22.66 -4.65
C LYS A 16 -6.19 -24.07 -4.85
N GLN A 17 -4.90 -24.21 -5.19
CA GLN A 17 -4.26 -25.51 -5.45
C GLN A 17 -3.71 -26.16 -4.18
N ILE A 18 -3.32 -25.37 -3.18
CA ILE A 18 -2.69 -25.88 -1.95
C ILE A 18 -3.47 -25.42 -0.71
N SER A 19 -3.46 -26.21 0.36
CA SER A 19 -4.11 -25.84 1.61
C SER A 19 -3.28 -24.81 2.39
N VAL A 20 -3.44 -23.54 2.07
CA VAL A 20 -2.80 -22.42 2.77
C VAL A 20 -3.59 -22.09 4.03
N ASN A 21 -2.89 -21.99 5.16
CA ASN A 21 -3.47 -21.59 6.46
C ASN A 21 -2.96 -20.24 6.98
N LEU A 22 -1.93 -19.67 6.34
CA LEU A 22 -1.35 -18.38 6.65
C LEU A 22 -0.69 -17.80 5.40
N ILE A 23 -0.89 -16.50 5.17
CA ILE A 23 -0.24 -15.75 4.09
C ILE A 23 0.73 -14.75 4.71
N VAL A 24 1.98 -14.71 4.26
CA VAL A 24 2.97 -13.71 4.66
C VAL A 24 3.34 -12.89 3.42
N LEU A 25 3.12 -11.58 3.46
CA LEU A 25 3.36 -10.69 2.31
C LEU A 25 4.24 -9.50 2.68
N ASP A 26 5.29 -9.31 1.89
CA ASP A 26 6.06 -8.07 1.84
C ASP A 26 5.77 -7.36 0.51
N GLN A 27 4.67 -6.61 0.47
CA GLN A 27 4.21 -5.89 -0.71
C GLN A 27 3.80 -4.47 -0.33
N HIS A 28 3.95 -3.53 -1.27
CA HIS A 28 3.57 -2.13 -1.06
C HIS A 28 2.09 -1.86 -1.33
N PHE A 29 1.45 -2.70 -2.16
CA PHE A 29 0.04 -2.60 -2.49
C PHE A 29 -0.69 -3.88 -2.08
N PRO A 30 -1.96 -3.77 -1.65
CA PRO A 30 -2.78 -4.93 -1.36
C PRO A 30 -3.02 -5.77 -2.63
N LEU A 31 -3.15 -7.08 -2.44
CA LEU A 31 -3.61 -8.00 -3.49
C LEU A 31 -5.09 -8.31 -3.22
N PRO A 32 -6.03 -7.87 -4.07
CA PRO A 32 -7.47 -8.07 -3.86
C PRO A 32 -7.89 -9.47 -3.44
N TYR A 33 -7.32 -10.50 -4.08
CA TYR A 33 -7.62 -11.87 -3.74
C TYR A 33 -7.22 -12.19 -2.30
N VAL A 34 -6.03 -11.77 -1.88
CA VAL A 34 -5.51 -12.03 -0.54
C VAL A 34 -6.38 -11.34 0.51
N GLU A 35 -6.73 -10.08 0.30
CA GLU A 35 -7.63 -9.33 1.20
C GLU A 35 -9.01 -10.02 1.38
N GLY A 36 -9.52 -10.64 0.31
CA GLY A 36 -10.84 -11.26 0.30
C GLY A 36 -10.89 -12.76 0.61
N CYS A 37 -9.75 -13.46 0.69
CA CYS A 37 -9.74 -14.93 0.76
C CYS A 37 -10.08 -15.52 2.15
N GLY A 38 -10.14 -14.69 3.19
CA GLY A 38 -10.46 -15.11 4.56
C GLY A 38 -9.34 -15.89 5.27
N ILE A 39 -8.16 -16.02 4.65
CA ILE A 39 -6.98 -16.65 5.25
C ILE A 39 -6.27 -15.59 6.11
N PRO A 40 -5.76 -15.92 7.31
CA PRO A 40 -4.97 -14.98 8.10
C PRO A 40 -3.75 -14.44 7.33
N ILE A 41 -3.49 -13.14 7.43
CA ILE A 41 -2.40 -12.45 6.72
C ILE A 41 -1.44 -11.80 7.72
N VAL A 42 -0.14 -11.98 7.50
CA VAL A 42 0.94 -11.24 8.15
C VAL A 42 1.59 -10.31 7.13
N TRP A 43 1.44 -9.01 7.37
CA TRP A 43 2.11 -7.99 6.58
C TRP A 43 3.53 -7.77 7.09
N VAL A 44 4.49 -8.09 6.23
CA VAL A 44 5.90 -7.74 6.42
C VAL A 44 6.17 -6.43 5.67
N ARG A 45 7.04 -5.60 6.23
CA ARG A 45 7.53 -4.39 5.58
C ARG A 45 9.04 -4.36 5.75
N SER A 46 9.75 -4.58 4.66
CA SER A 46 11.22 -4.44 4.62
C SER A 46 11.68 -2.98 4.48
N GLY A 47 10.77 -2.08 4.12
CA GLY A 47 11.04 -0.65 4.00
C GLY A 47 11.15 0.10 5.33
N ASN A 48 11.50 1.39 5.26
CA ASN A 48 11.64 2.23 6.44
C ASN A 48 10.30 2.37 7.20
N PRO A 49 10.27 2.22 8.54
CA PRO A 49 9.04 2.32 9.32
C PRO A 49 8.39 3.71 9.29
N LEU A 50 9.08 4.75 8.83
CA LEU A 50 8.48 6.06 8.55
C LEU A 50 7.34 5.99 7.53
N MET A 51 7.29 4.94 6.71
CA MET A 51 6.15 4.69 5.82
C MET A 51 4.86 4.34 6.59
N LEU A 52 4.97 3.82 7.81
CA LEU A 52 3.84 3.29 8.59
C LEU A 52 2.94 4.38 9.15
N LEU A 53 3.50 5.54 9.47
CA LEU A 53 2.80 6.61 10.18
C LEU A 53 3.21 7.95 9.59
N ASP A 54 2.22 8.69 9.13
CA ASP A 54 2.45 10.06 8.68
C ASP A 54 2.24 11.04 9.84
N ASP A 55 3.34 11.54 10.40
CA ASP A 55 3.33 12.40 11.59
C ASP A 55 4.17 13.66 11.37
N GLU A 56 3.68 14.82 11.83
CA GLU A 56 4.37 16.13 11.74
C GLU A 56 5.63 16.24 12.60
N ARG A 57 5.85 15.29 13.52
CA ARG A 57 7.07 15.17 14.33
C ARG A 57 8.20 14.45 13.59
N THR A 58 7.90 13.83 12.46
CA THR A 58 8.87 13.06 11.66
C THR A 58 8.96 13.59 10.22
N PRO A 59 10.10 13.43 9.54
CA PRO A 59 10.20 13.77 8.13
C PRO A 59 9.24 12.87 7.31
N PRO A 60 8.67 13.38 6.20
CA PRO A 60 7.79 12.58 5.35
C PRO A 60 8.53 11.35 4.82
N ALA A 61 7.83 10.21 4.75
CA ALA A 61 8.36 9.02 4.10
C ALA A 61 8.84 9.32 2.67
N PHE A 62 9.92 8.66 2.24
CA PHE A 62 10.56 8.82 0.93
C PHE A 62 11.17 10.19 0.63
N SER A 63 11.07 11.17 1.54
CA SER A 63 11.62 12.51 1.29
C SER A 63 13.15 12.59 1.34
N GLY A 64 13.78 11.66 2.07
CA GLY A 64 15.21 11.74 2.37
C GLY A 64 15.60 12.89 3.30
N LEU A 65 14.61 13.63 3.84
CA LEU A 65 14.86 14.78 4.69
C LEU A 65 15.28 14.34 6.10
N PRO A 66 16.23 15.05 6.75
CA PRO A 66 16.70 14.68 8.07
C PRO A 66 15.68 15.05 9.15
N ILE A 67 15.67 14.31 10.26
CA ILE A 67 14.80 14.56 11.42
C ILE A 67 15.03 15.92 12.09
N THR A 68 16.26 16.44 12.02
CA THR A 68 16.63 17.78 12.49
C THR A 68 16.52 18.85 11.39
N GLY A 69 15.89 18.51 10.25
CA GLY A 69 15.75 19.36 9.09
C GLY A 69 14.68 20.45 9.23
N ASN A 70 14.56 21.26 8.19
CA ASN A 70 13.58 22.34 8.16
C ASN A 70 12.16 21.80 7.92
N LYS A 71 11.26 22.03 8.89
CA LYS A 71 9.85 21.62 8.80
C LYS A 71 9.09 22.24 7.62
N SER A 72 9.51 23.41 7.12
CA SER A 72 8.87 23.98 5.92
C SER A 72 9.12 23.13 4.67
N GLU A 73 10.27 22.46 4.59
CA GLU A 73 10.58 21.54 3.49
C GLU A 73 9.78 20.25 3.61
N TRP A 74 9.56 19.77 4.83
CA TRP A 74 8.67 18.63 5.09
C TRP A 74 7.27 18.95 4.59
N LYS A 75 6.72 20.09 5.00
CA LYS A 75 5.40 20.57 4.57
C LYS A 75 5.31 20.65 3.05
N ARG A 76 6.30 21.28 2.40
CA ARG A 76 6.35 21.39 0.93
C ARG A 76 6.36 20.02 0.26
N PHE A 77 7.12 19.06 0.79
CA PHE A 77 7.15 17.70 0.25
C PHE A 77 5.78 17.02 0.36
N ARG A 78 5.09 17.17 1.51
CA ARG A 78 3.72 16.65 1.69
C ARG A 78 2.76 17.21 0.65
N GLU A 79 2.78 18.53 0.44
CA GLU A 79 1.95 19.21 -0.55
C GLU A 79 2.24 18.70 -1.98
N LEU A 80 3.52 18.53 -2.33
CA LEU A 80 3.90 17.96 -3.64
C LEU A 80 3.47 16.50 -3.78
N ARG A 81 3.54 15.70 -2.71
CA ARG A 81 3.13 14.30 -2.72
C ARG A 81 1.63 14.17 -3.01
N VAL A 82 0.79 14.91 -2.29
CA VAL A 82 -0.67 14.95 -2.50
C VAL A 82 -1.02 15.31 -3.95
N ASN A 83 -0.35 16.31 -4.52
CA ASN A 83 -0.58 16.72 -5.92
C ASN A 83 -0.02 15.74 -6.96
N ALA A 84 0.99 14.94 -6.58
CA ALA A 84 1.59 13.93 -7.44
C ALA A 84 0.80 12.60 -7.44
N GLU A 85 -0.18 12.44 -6.54
CA GLU A 85 -0.98 11.22 -6.37
C GLU A 85 -2.21 11.16 -7.32
N ASP A 86 -2.48 12.23 -8.09
CA ASP A 86 -3.47 12.27 -9.20
C ASP A 86 -2.98 11.57 -10.49
N ARG A 87 -2.03 10.64 -10.38
CA ARG A 87 -1.45 9.95 -11.55
C ARG A 87 -2.36 8.83 -12.03
N GLU A 88 -2.49 8.71 -13.36
CA GLU A 88 -3.18 7.64 -14.07
C GLU A 88 -2.90 6.23 -13.52
N ALA A 89 -1.66 6.00 -13.08
CA ALA A 89 -1.21 4.80 -12.40
C ALA A 89 -2.10 4.41 -11.19
N TRP A 90 -2.38 5.36 -10.30
CA TRP A 90 -3.20 5.13 -9.11
C TRP A 90 -4.64 4.81 -9.47
N SER A 91 -5.22 5.55 -10.43
CA SER A 91 -6.57 5.27 -10.95
C SER A 91 -6.66 3.85 -11.49
N ARG A 92 -5.72 3.44 -12.33
CA ARG A 92 -5.71 2.08 -12.92
C ARG A 92 -5.60 0.97 -11.89
N LEU A 93 -4.85 1.20 -10.80
CA LEU A 93 -4.79 0.24 -9.70
C LEU A 93 -6.12 0.18 -8.94
N ASN A 94 -6.70 1.33 -8.62
CA ASN A 94 -8.00 1.40 -7.96
C ASN A 94 -9.12 0.78 -8.80
N ASP A 95 -9.17 1.05 -10.10
CA ASP A 95 -10.14 0.45 -11.03
C ASP A 95 -10.04 -1.08 -11.00
N TYR A 96 -8.81 -1.62 -11.00
CA TYR A 96 -8.59 -3.06 -10.87
C TYR A 96 -9.12 -3.60 -9.55
N ILE A 97 -8.78 -2.97 -8.43
CA ILE A 97 -9.18 -3.41 -7.08
C ILE A 97 -10.70 -3.38 -6.92
N ILE A 98 -11.35 -2.32 -7.38
CA ILE A 98 -12.81 -2.19 -7.39
C ILE A 98 -13.44 -3.27 -8.28
N SER A 99 -12.86 -3.53 -9.46
CA SER A 99 -13.36 -4.59 -10.36
C SER A 99 -13.31 -6.00 -9.75
N ARG A 100 -12.49 -6.19 -8.71
CA ARG A 100 -12.36 -7.44 -7.95
C ARG A 100 -13.30 -7.50 -6.75
N GLY A 101 -14.14 -6.47 -6.55
CA GLY A 101 -15.11 -6.40 -5.46
C GLY A 101 -14.55 -5.84 -4.14
N CYS A 102 -13.32 -5.33 -4.14
CA CYS A 102 -12.70 -4.71 -2.97
C CYS A 102 -13.03 -3.22 -2.86
N ALA A 103 -12.92 -2.67 -1.65
CA ALA A 103 -13.00 -1.22 -1.44
C ALA A 103 -11.84 -0.50 -2.14
N PRO A 104 -12.03 0.76 -2.60
CA PRO A 104 -10.94 1.54 -3.18
C PRO A 104 -9.82 1.75 -2.15
N ILE A 105 -8.58 1.80 -2.64
CA ILE A 105 -7.45 2.26 -1.85
C ILE A 105 -7.64 3.77 -1.62
N ASN A 106 -7.96 4.15 -0.38
CA ASN A 106 -7.88 5.53 0.12
C ASN A 106 -6.47 6.13 -0.15
N ARG A 107 -6.44 7.44 -0.34
CA ARG A 107 -5.30 8.22 -0.83
C ARG A 107 -4.16 8.33 0.19
N ASP A 108 -4.47 8.22 1.47
CA ASP A 108 -3.47 8.22 2.55
C ASP A 108 -2.76 6.86 2.72
N ILE A 109 -3.15 5.86 1.93
CA ILE A 109 -2.78 4.47 2.18
C ILE A 109 -1.43 4.15 1.52
N LEU A 110 -0.35 4.38 2.28
CA LEU A 110 0.47 3.20 2.55
C LEU A 110 -0.21 2.30 3.60
N PHE A 111 -1.20 2.82 4.35
CA PHE A 111 -1.96 2.09 5.36
C PHE A 111 -3.44 2.51 5.40
N ASN A 112 -4.34 1.51 5.35
CA ASN A 112 -5.76 1.67 5.64
C ASN A 112 -5.88 1.38 7.14
N PRO A 113 -6.20 2.37 7.99
CA PRO A 113 -6.38 2.12 9.41
C PRO A 113 -7.60 1.24 9.72
N ASN A 114 -8.46 0.94 8.75
CA ASN A 114 -9.66 0.12 8.94
C ASN A 114 -9.45 -1.37 8.61
N ILE A 115 -8.37 -1.96 9.10
CA ILE A 115 -8.32 -3.42 9.29
C ILE A 115 -8.99 -3.69 10.62
N SER A 116 -10.31 -3.88 10.57
CA SER A 116 -11.13 -4.48 11.64
C SER A 116 -11.54 -5.88 11.24
#